data_AF-A0A2V9CHW5-F1
#
_entry.id   AF-A0A2V9CHW5-F1
#
_cell.length_a   1.000
_cell.length_b   1.000
_cell.length_c   1.000
_cell.angle_alpha   90.00
_cell.angle_beta   90.00
_cell.angle_gamma   90.00
#
_symmetry.space_group_name_H-M   'P 1'
#
loop_
_entity.id
_entity.type
_entity.pdbx_description
1 polymer ?
#
loop_
_entity_poly.entity_id
_entity_poly.type
_entity_poly.pdbx_seq_one_letter_code
_entity_poly.pdbx_strand_id
1 'polypeptide(L)'
;YIVPAIAATLSIGLVGLWAASRASDCLAAKDPQIVVVDEVSGQLLATLFTFGSTERYLDGMTNFRDGFWWRGDPNWKYLVAGFILFRVFDIWKPFPARRAELLPGGLGIMVDDWVAGAYAALGLWLIRALGF
;
A
#
# COMPACT_ATOMS: atom_id res chain seq x y z
N TYR A 1 -10.83 11.38 -6.81
CA TYR A 1 -10.49 10.03 -7.30
C TYR A 1 -10.05 9.03 -6.21
N ILE A 2 -10.14 9.37 -4.91
CA ILE A 2 -9.68 8.47 -3.85
C ILE A 2 -10.62 7.29 -3.56
N VAL A 3 -11.94 7.52 -3.66
CA VAL A 3 -12.97 6.49 -3.45
C VAL A 3 -12.79 5.26 -4.37
N PRO A 4 -12.63 5.41 -5.70
CA PRO A 4 -12.38 4.27 -6.57
C PRO A 4 -11.03 3.58 -6.31
N ALA A 5 -9.99 4.31 -5.87
CA ALA A 5 -8.71 3.72 -5.51
C ALA A 5 -8.79 2.86 -4.24
N ILE A 6 -9.53 3.34 -3.23
CA ILE A 6 -9.84 2.56 -2.01
C ILE A 6 -10.64 1.31 -2.39
N ALA A 7 -11.69 1.47 -3.19
CA ALA A 7 -12.51 0.36 -3.65
C ALA A 7 -11.66 -0.68 -4.40
N ALA A 8 -10.81 -0.26 -5.33
CA ALA A 8 -9.90 -1.16 -6.06
C ALA A 8 -8.94 -1.89 -5.13
N THR A 9 -8.32 -1.19 -4.17
CA THR A 9 -7.38 -1.79 -3.21
C THR A 9 -8.08 -2.84 -2.34
N LEU A 10 -9.28 -2.53 -1.84
CA LEU A 10 -10.07 -3.47 -1.05
C LEU A 10 -10.54 -4.67 -1.88
N SER A 11 -11.03 -4.44 -3.10
CA SER A 11 -11.49 -5.51 -3.98
C SER A 11 -10.33 -6.46 -4.35
N ILE A 12 -9.18 -5.91 -4.74
CA ILE A 12 -7.99 -6.71 -5.07
C ILE A 12 -7.47 -7.45 -3.83
N GLY A 13 -7.43 -6.79 -2.67
CA GLY A 13 -7.03 -7.44 -1.42
C GLY A 13 -7.96 -8.59 -1.01
N LEU A 14 -9.28 -8.43 -1.13
CA LEU A 14 -10.24 -9.49 -0.80
C LEU A 14 -10.18 -10.67 -1.77
N VAL A 15 -10.10 -10.39 -3.08
CA VAL A 15 -9.93 -11.44 -4.10
C VAL A 15 -8.59 -12.14 -3.94
N GLY A 16 -7.53 -11.36 -3.68
CA GLY A 16 -6.19 -11.84 -3.41
C GLY A 16 -6.15 -12.76 -2.20
N LEU A 17 -6.87 -12.43 -1.13
CA LEU A 17 -6.87 -13.23 0.10
C LEU A 17 -7.44 -14.62 -0.16
N TRP A 18 -8.56 -14.66 -0.88
CA TRP A 18 -9.16 -15.92 -1.30
C TRP A 18 -8.24 -16.70 -2.24
N ALA A 19 -7.65 -16.03 -3.23
CA ALA A 19 -6.76 -16.66 -4.20
C ALA A 19 -5.48 -17.21 -3.56
N ALA A 20 -4.85 -16.45 -2.67
CA ALA A 20 -3.65 -16.83 -1.92
C ALA A 20 -3.92 -18.03 -1.02
N SER A 21 -5.06 -18.04 -0.32
CA SER A 21 -5.46 -19.20 0.49
C SER A 21 -5.63 -20.45 -0.37
N ARG A 22 -6.29 -20.33 -1.52
CA ARG A 22 -6.47 -21.45 -2.46
C ARG A 22 -5.16 -21.93 -3.07
N ALA A 23 -4.26 -21.01 -3.42
CA ALA A 23 -2.95 -21.33 -3.97
C ALA A 23 -2.08 -22.06 -2.93
N SER A 24 -2.06 -21.58 -1.69
CA SER A 24 -1.39 -22.24 -0.55
C SER A 24 -1.90 -23.67 -0.36
N ASP A 25 -3.21 -23.87 -0.38
CA ASP A 25 -3.82 -25.20 -0.22
C ASP A 25 -3.47 -26.15 -1.39
N CYS A 26 -3.55 -25.67 -2.63
CA CYS A 26 -3.25 -26.48 -3.82
C CYS A 26 -1.77 -26.82 -3.97
N LEU A 27 -0.87 -25.92 -3.55
CA LEU A 27 0.58 -26.10 -3.66
C LEU A 27 1.20 -26.73 -2.41
N ALA A 28 0.42 -26.93 -1.35
CA ALA A 28 0.89 -27.40 -0.03
C ALA A 28 2.13 -26.62 0.47
N ALA A 29 2.20 -25.34 0.13
CA ALA A 29 3.31 -24.44 0.41
C ALA A 29 2.82 -23.25 1.23
N LYS A 30 3.53 -22.93 2.32
CA LYS A 30 3.13 -21.89 3.28
C LYS A 30 3.13 -20.48 2.68
N ASP A 31 3.98 -20.24 1.68
CA ASP A 31 4.11 -18.96 0.99
C ASP A 31 4.67 -19.23 -0.43
N PRO A 32 3.79 -19.52 -1.40
CA PRO A 32 4.23 -19.85 -2.75
C PRO A 32 4.52 -18.58 -3.54
N GLN A 33 5.77 -18.41 -4.00
CA GLN A 33 6.26 -17.27 -4.79
C GLN A 33 5.49 -16.97 -6.11
N ILE A 34 4.57 -17.85 -6.52
CA ILE A 34 3.68 -17.62 -7.67
C ILE A 34 2.49 -16.71 -7.32
N VAL A 35 2.19 -16.56 -6.03
CA VAL A 35 1.21 -15.60 -5.54
C VAL A 35 1.89 -14.24 -5.58
N VAL A 36 1.46 -13.39 -6.51
CA VAL A 36 1.97 -12.02 -6.70
C VAL A 36 0.90 -10.98 -6.31
N VAL A 37 -0.29 -11.45 -5.94
CA VAL A 37 -1.44 -10.59 -5.63
C VAL A 37 -1.28 -9.87 -4.29
N ASP A 38 -0.53 -10.46 -3.38
CA ASP A 38 0.03 -9.87 -2.16
C ASP A 38 0.87 -8.63 -2.50
N GLU A 39 1.87 -8.76 -3.37
CA GLU A 39 2.75 -7.65 -3.72
C GLU A 39 1.97 -6.50 -4.39
N VAL A 40 1.08 -6.86 -5.32
CA VAL A 40 0.23 -5.90 -6.03
C VAL A 40 -0.70 -5.17 -5.06
N SER A 41 -1.30 -5.89 -4.11
CA SER A 41 -2.18 -5.28 -3.10
C SER A 41 -1.41 -4.37 -2.14
N GLY A 42 -0.19 -4.76 -1.75
CA GLY A 42 0.69 -3.96 -0.90
C GLY A 42 1.14 -2.66 -1.58
N GLN A 43 1.45 -2.71 -2.87
CA GLN A 43 1.81 -1.51 -3.66
C GLN A 43 0.63 -0.56 -3.88
N LEU A 44 -0.57 -1.08 -4.07
CA LEU A 44 -1.79 -0.27 -4.13
C LEU A 44 -2.02 0.45 -2.80
N LEU A 45 -1.83 -0.24 -1.68
CA LEU A 45 -1.91 0.36 -0.35
C LEU A 45 -0.83 1.44 -0.14
N ALA A 46 0.41 1.17 -0.54
CA ALA A 46 1.52 2.12 -0.44
C ALA A 46 1.24 3.44 -1.18
N THR A 47 0.58 3.35 -2.34
CA THR A 47 0.34 4.48 -3.23
C THR A 47 -1.06 5.09 -3.10
N LEU A 48 -1.94 4.50 -2.29
CA LEU A 48 -3.36 4.83 -2.17
C LEU A 48 -3.64 6.34 -2.00
N PHE A 49 -2.84 7.02 -1.18
CA PHE A 49 -2.99 8.44 -0.86
C PHE A 49 -2.22 9.38 -1.79
N THR A 50 -1.52 8.84 -2.79
CA THR A 50 -0.87 9.63 -3.85
C THR A 50 -1.88 10.09 -4.91
N PHE A 51 -3.09 9.53 -4.92
CA PHE A 51 -4.17 9.83 -5.89
C PHE A 51 -5.23 10.82 -5.36
N GLY A 52 -4.90 11.61 -4.32
CA GLY A 52 -5.78 12.65 -3.78
C GLY A 52 -6.06 13.75 -4.80
N SER A 53 -7.33 13.95 -5.17
CA SER A 53 -7.74 14.83 -6.25
C SER A 53 -7.37 16.30 -6.05
N THR A 54 -6.81 16.89 -7.11
CA THR A 54 -6.73 18.30 -7.47
C THR A 54 -8.11 18.98 -7.51
N GLU A 55 -8.85 19.01 -6.40
CA GLU A 55 -10.00 19.91 -6.27
C GLU A 55 -9.60 21.13 -5.43
N ARG A 56 -9.08 22.14 -6.14
CA ARG A 56 -9.39 23.58 -6.01
C ARG A 56 -8.16 24.44 -6.31
N TYR A 57 -8.04 24.81 -7.58
CA TYR A 57 -7.25 25.97 -8.02
C TYR A 57 -7.94 27.32 -7.69
N LEU A 58 -9.10 27.29 -7.01
CA LEU A 58 -9.95 28.46 -6.73
C LEU A 58 -10.26 28.69 -5.24
N ASP A 59 -9.71 27.91 -4.31
CA ASP A 59 -9.86 28.18 -2.87
C ASP A 59 -8.55 28.75 -2.36
N GLY A 60 -8.44 30.08 -2.52
CA GLY A 60 -7.29 30.87 -2.12
C GLY A 60 -6.96 30.69 -0.64
N MET A 61 -5.67 30.90 -0.37
CA MET A 61 -5.13 31.50 0.86
C MET A 61 -6.08 31.49 2.08
N THR A 62 -5.82 30.67 3.13
CA THR A 62 -5.91 31.16 4.54
C THR A 62 -5.52 30.23 5.69
N ASN A 63 -5.33 28.90 5.57
CA ASN A 63 -5.07 28.09 6.78
C ASN A 63 -3.84 27.17 6.71
N PHE A 64 -2.93 27.32 7.68
CA PHE A 64 -1.80 26.43 7.96
C PHE A 64 -2.22 24.98 8.28
N ARG A 65 -3.52 24.76 8.55
CA ARG A 65 -4.14 23.46 8.82
C ARG A 65 -4.68 22.73 7.57
N ASP A 66 -4.76 23.38 6.41
CA ASP A 66 -5.64 22.94 5.32
C ASP A 66 -4.94 22.25 4.13
N GLY A 67 -3.78 21.60 4.30
CA GLY A 67 -3.25 20.91 3.12
C GLY A 67 -2.00 20.11 3.28
N PHE A 68 -2.00 19.17 4.21
CA PHE A 68 -0.94 18.18 4.24
C PHE A 68 -1.37 16.79 3.76
N TRP A 69 -2.63 16.43 4.00
CA TRP A 69 -3.14 15.06 3.77
C TRP A 69 -3.88 14.84 2.44
N TRP A 70 -4.39 15.90 1.81
CA TRP A 70 -5.29 15.80 0.64
C TRP A 70 -4.70 16.37 -0.67
N ARG A 71 -3.55 17.08 -0.60
CA ARG A 71 -2.89 17.76 -1.73
C ARG A 71 -1.93 16.83 -2.50
N GLY A 72 -2.44 15.72 -3.00
CA GLY A 72 -1.63 14.76 -3.75
C GLY A 72 -1.78 14.92 -5.25
N ASP A 73 -1.20 15.94 -5.88
CA ASP A 73 -1.06 15.91 -7.34
C ASP A 73 -0.28 14.63 -7.70
N PRO A 74 -0.82 13.75 -8.58
CA PRO A 74 -0.16 12.49 -8.91
C PRO A 74 1.15 12.78 -9.62
N ASN A 75 2.24 12.77 -8.84
CA ASN A 75 3.59 12.92 -9.35
C ASN A 75 4.20 11.53 -9.48
N TRP A 76 4.67 11.20 -10.69
CA TRP A 76 5.32 9.94 -10.98
C TRP A 76 6.50 9.65 -10.04
N LYS A 77 7.16 10.69 -9.49
CA LYS A 77 8.21 10.55 -8.48
C LYS A 77 7.72 9.82 -7.22
N TYR A 78 6.50 10.10 -6.75
CA TYR A 78 5.95 9.42 -5.57
C TYR A 78 5.48 8.00 -5.88
N LEU A 79 5.10 7.71 -7.14
CA LEU A 79 4.84 6.33 -7.55
C LEU A 79 6.13 5.50 -7.53
N VAL A 80 7.21 6.04 -8.08
CA VAL A 80 8.53 5.41 -8.05
C VAL A 80 9.06 5.28 -6.62
N ALA A 81 8.99 6.35 -5.82
CA ALA A 81 9.41 6.32 -4.43
C ALA A 81 8.57 5.34 -3.61
N GLY A 82 7.25 5.26 -3.84
CA GLY A 82 6.37 4.30 -3.19
C GLY A 82 6.72 2.87 -3.51
N PHE A 83 7.00 2.58 -4.79
CA PHE A 83 7.48 1.27 -5.24
C PHE A 83 8.80 0.88 -4.56
N ILE A 84 9.78 1.79 -4.54
CA ILE A 84 11.09 1.52 -3.92
C ILE A 84 10.93 1.31 -2.41
N LEU A 85 10.20 2.19 -1.72
CA LEU A 85 9.95 2.07 -0.29
C LEU A 85 9.25 0.75 0.04
N PHE A 86 8.22 0.38 -0.72
CA PHE A 86 7.53 -0.90 -0.58
C PHE A 86 8.52 -2.07 -0.67
N ARG A 87 9.34 -2.12 -1.73
CA ARG A 87 10.34 -3.19 -1.89
C ARG A 87 11.37 -3.23 -0.76
N VAL A 88 11.80 -2.07 -0.26
CA VAL A 88 12.70 -2.02 0.89
C VAL A 88 12.04 -2.64 2.13
N PHE A 89 10.77 -2.32 2.41
CA PHE A 89 10.05 -2.84 3.58
C PHE A 89 9.65 -4.30 3.44
N ASP A 90 9.29 -4.75 2.24
CA ASP A 90 9.01 -6.14 1.89
C ASP A 90 10.27 -7.02 2.06
N ILE A 91 11.44 -6.58 1.60
CA ILE A 91 12.69 -7.33 1.79
C ILE A 91 13.14 -7.30 3.26
N TRP A 92 13.05 -6.14 3.92
CA TRP A 92 13.56 -6.00 5.29
C TRP A 92 12.63 -6.64 6.34
N LYS A 93 11.32 -6.66 6.08
CA LYS A 93 10.25 -7.10 6.98
C LYS A 93 10.45 -6.60 8.41
N PRO A 94 10.41 -5.28 8.68
CA PRO A 94 10.52 -4.79 10.06
C PRO A 94 9.29 -5.18 10.89
N PHE A 95 9.51 -5.40 12.18
CA PHE A 95 8.45 -5.69 13.13
C PHE A 95 7.32 -4.64 13.08
N PRO A 96 6.00 -4.99 13.05
CA PRO A 96 5.37 -6.32 13.15
C PRO A 96 5.21 -7.18 11.89
N ALA A 97 5.71 -6.82 10.70
CA ALA A 97 5.44 -7.57 9.45
C ALA A 97 5.75 -9.08 9.59
N ARG A 98 6.89 -9.43 10.18
CA ARG A 98 7.29 -10.84 10.42
C ARG A 98 6.33 -11.64 11.32
N ARG A 99 5.49 -11.00 12.14
CA ARG A 99 4.48 -11.71 12.94
C ARG A 99 3.26 -12.11 12.10
N ALA A 100 3.02 -11.45 10.97
CA ALA A 100 1.91 -11.78 10.07
C ALA A 100 2.08 -13.19 9.48
N GLU A 101 3.31 -13.66 9.28
CA GLU A 101 3.63 -15.02 8.82
C GLU A 101 3.18 -16.14 9.80
N LEU A 102 2.77 -15.79 11.02
CA LEU A 102 2.18 -16.72 11.99
C LEU A 102 0.68 -16.93 11.76
N LEU A 103 0.03 -16.09 10.95
CA LEU A 103 -1.37 -16.23 10.61
C LEU A 103 -1.58 -17.40 9.63
N PRO A 104 -2.67 -18.16 9.78
CA PRO A 104 -2.94 -19.30 8.91
C PRO A 104 -3.42 -18.87 7.52
N GLY A 105 -2.99 -19.63 6.51
CA GLY A 105 -3.49 -19.53 5.12
C GLY A 105 -3.15 -18.20 4.45
N GLY A 106 -4.03 -17.77 3.53
CA GLY A 106 -3.82 -16.54 2.75
C GLY A 106 -3.70 -15.26 3.57
N LEU A 107 -4.16 -15.25 4.83
CA LEU A 107 -4.01 -14.08 5.71
C LEU A 107 -2.55 -13.80 6.03
N GLY A 108 -1.73 -14.84 6.25
CA GLY A 108 -0.31 -14.64 6.55
C GLY A 108 0.46 -14.06 5.37
N ILE A 109 0.10 -14.52 4.15
CA ILE A 109 0.69 -14.13 2.87
C ILE A 109 0.29 -12.70 2.46
N MET A 110 -0.94 -12.26 2.77
CA MET A 110 -1.36 -10.90 2.38
C MET A 110 -1.00 -9.85 3.43
N VAL A 111 -1.05 -10.20 4.71
CA VAL A 111 -0.88 -9.23 5.80
C VAL A 111 0.56 -8.77 5.93
N ASP A 112 1.56 -9.61 5.61
CA ASP A 112 2.96 -9.17 5.65
C ASP A 112 3.23 -8.04 4.63
N ASP A 113 2.69 -8.16 3.42
CA ASP A 113 2.76 -7.18 2.35
C ASP A 113 1.89 -5.95 2.59
N TRP A 114 0.73 -6.09 3.23
CA TRP A 114 -0.06 -4.93 3.67
C TRP A 114 0.67 -4.13 4.75
N VAL A 115 1.41 -4.79 5.65
CA VAL A 115 2.23 -4.10 6.63
C VAL A 115 3.39 -3.38 5.95
N ALA A 116 4.06 -4.01 4.97
CA ALA A 116 5.08 -3.34 4.15
C ALA A 116 4.52 -2.15 3.36
N GLY A 117 3.32 -2.29 2.79
CA GLY A 117 2.59 -1.22 2.12
C GLY A 117 2.25 -0.05 3.04
N ALA A 118 1.83 -0.33 4.27
CA ALA A 118 1.56 0.70 5.27
C ALA A 118 2.84 1.48 5.66
N TYR A 119 3.99 0.79 5.79
CA TYR A 119 5.27 1.46 6.02
C TYR A 119 5.71 2.33 4.85
N ALA A 120 5.53 1.84 3.62
CA ALA A 120 5.82 2.61 2.42
C ALA A 120 4.94 3.86 2.33
N ALA A 121 3.65 3.74 2.65
CA ALA A 121 2.73 4.88 2.73
C ALA A 121 3.17 5.91 3.78
N LEU A 122 3.61 5.44 4.97
CA LEU A 122 4.13 6.32 6.02
C LEU A 122 5.45 7.01 5.60
N GLY A 123 6.34 6.27 4.93
CA GLY A 123 7.59 6.82 4.39
C GLY A 123 7.33 7.89 3.33
N LEU A 124 6.40 7.64 2.39
CA LEU A 124 5.96 8.62 1.40
C LEU A 124 5.34 9.87 2.06
N TRP A 125 4.55 9.67 3.12
CA TRP A 125 4.00 10.75 3.90
C TRP A 125 5.10 11.62 4.52
N LEU A 126 6.13 11.02 5.10
CA LEU A 126 7.28 11.75 5.64
C LEU A 126 8.05 12.51 4.56
N ILE A 127 8.32 11.90 3.40
CA ILE A 127 9.02 12.56 2.29
C ILE A 127 8.26 13.83 1.86
N ARG A 128 6.93 13.72 1.72
CA ARG A 128 6.06 14.87 1.44
C ARG A 128 6.07 15.90 2.56
N ALA A 129 6.14 15.46 3.82
CA ALA A 129 6.17 16.35 5.00
C ALA A 129 7.40 17.23 5.03
N LEU A 130 8.51 16.70 4.53
CA LEU A 130 9.77 17.40 4.43
C LEU A 130 9.85 18.32 3.20
N GLY A 131 8.80 18.36 2.36
CA GLY A 131 8.70 19.27 1.22
C GLY A 131 9.43 18.79 -0.05
N PHE A 132 9.72 17.50 -0.15
CA PHE A 132 10.33 16.88 -1.34
C PHE A 132 9.28 16.39 -2.35
#